data_AF-A0A832GWC8-F1
#
_entry.id   AF-A0A832GWC8-F1
#
_cell.length_a   1.000
_cell.length_b   1.000
_cell.length_c   1.000
_cell.angle_alpha   90.00
_cell.angle_beta   90.00
_cell.angle_gamma   90.00
#
_symmetry.space_group_name_H-M   'P 1'
#
loop_
_entity.id
_entity.type
_entity.pdbx_description
1 polymer ?
#
loop_
_entity_poly.entity_id
_entity_poly.type
_entity_poly.pdbx_seq_one_letter_code
_entity_poly.pdbx_strand_id
1 'polypeptide(L)'
;MNLRREIIVEDAVLHKKFFCDTAKCRGACCTLKGTLGAPVKDEEIEVIEEIIEEVSKDIPERSMEVILKRGFWEKSGRNKYINTVGGNECVFVYIEEGIAKCAFQKAYNEGRIKFKKPVSCELYPIRVSISGDTNILKYDYLKECEPALIKGIEEDTTVIEFVKEAVIREYGEKVYDKITDGKKN
;
A
#
# COMPACT_ATOMS: atom_id res chain seq x y z
N MET A 1 10.33 11.71 -19.15
CA MET A 1 11.78 11.39 -19.19
C MET A 1 11.93 10.00 -18.57
N ASN A 2 12.06 8.95 -19.40
CA ASN A 2 12.10 7.55 -18.95
C ASN A 2 13.50 7.22 -18.40
N LEU A 3 13.76 7.58 -17.15
CA LEU A 3 14.84 6.94 -16.38
C LEU A 3 14.37 5.51 -16.09
N ARG A 4 14.92 4.53 -16.83
CA ARG A 4 14.74 3.10 -16.52
C ARG A 4 15.43 2.85 -15.18
N ARG A 5 14.70 3.05 -14.08
CA ARG A 5 15.21 2.71 -12.75
C ARG A 5 15.52 1.22 -12.70
N GLU A 6 16.70 0.90 -12.17
CA GLU A 6 17.05 -0.49 -11.90
C GLU A 6 16.16 -1.01 -10.77
N ILE A 7 15.79 -2.29 -10.82
CA ILE A 7 14.93 -2.91 -9.80
C ILE A 7 15.68 -4.11 -9.23
N ILE A 8 15.95 -4.04 -7.93
CA ILE A 8 16.52 -5.12 -7.14
C ILE A 8 15.42 -5.67 -6.25
N VAL A 9 15.29 -6.99 -6.19
CA VAL A 9 14.23 -7.66 -5.44
C VAL A 9 14.86 -8.59 -4.41
N GLU A 10 14.44 -8.45 -3.15
CA GLU A 10 14.85 -9.36 -2.08
C GLU A 10 14.30 -10.77 -2.32
N ASP A 11 15.09 -11.79 -1.99
CA ASP A 11 14.72 -13.20 -2.13
C ASP A 11 13.36 -13.55 -1.51
N ALA A 12 13.07 -12.99 -0.33
CA ALA A 12 11.79 -13.18 0.36
C ALA A 12 10.59 -12.68 -0.47
N VAL A 13 10.74 -11.63 -1.28
CA VAL A 13 9.65 -11.15 -2.16
C VAL A 13 9.34 -12.18 -3.25
N LEU A 14 10.36 -12.91 -3.73
CA LEU A 14 10.19 -13.92 -4.76
C LEU A 14 9.61 -15.21 -4.20
N HIS A 15 10.13 -15.69 -3.06
CA HIS A 15 9.87 -17.07 -2.63
C HIS A 15 8.96 -17.20 -1.41
N LYS A 16 8.81 -16.16 -0.58
CA LYS A 16 7.99 -16.26 0.63
C LYS A 16 6.52 -16.38 0.27
N LYS A 17 5.84 -17.34 0.89
CA LYS A 17 4.40 -17.53 0.76
C LYS A 17 3.64 -16.44 1.55
N PHE A 18 2.68 -15.81 0.91
CA PHE A 18 1.87 -14.75 1.50
C PHE A 18 0.55 -14.58 0.75
N PHE A 19 -0.56 -14.52 1.51
CA PHE A 19 -1.86 -14.10 0.99
C PHE A 19 -2.62 -13.36 2.09
N CYS A 20 -2.97 -12.09 1.86
CA CYS A 20 -3.58 -11.25 2.90
C CYS A 20 -4.89 -11.85 3.48
N ASP A 21 -5.01 -11.78 4.80
CA ASP A 21 -6.19 -12.25 5.55
C ASP A 21 -6.67 -11.15 6.53
N THR A 22 -7.42 -10.19 6.00
CA THR A 22 -7.99 -9.08 6.78
C THR A 22 -9.08 -9.52 7.75
N ALA A 23 -9.70 -10.68 7.54
CA ALA A 23 -10.66 -11.25 8.49
C ALA A 23 -9.95 -11.64 9.80
N LYS A 24 -8.69 -12.10 9.71
CA LYS A 24 -7.86 -12.42 10.88
C LYS A 24 -7.10 -11.22 11.45
N CYS A 25 -6.47 -10.39 10.60
CA CYS A 25 -5.65 -9.26 11.08
C CYS A 25 -6.41 -7.95 11.31
N ARG A 26 -7.69 -7.89 10.91
CA ARG A 26 -8.57 -6.71 11.05
C ARG A 26 -8.06 -5.43 10.36
N GLY A 27 -7.18 -5.58 9.37
CA GLY A 27 -6.61 -4.44 8.62
C GLY A 27 -5.42 -3.77 9.31
N ALA A 28 -4.66 -4.54 10.11
CA ALA A 28 -3.53 -4.04 10.91
C ALA A 28 -2.57 -3.10 10.16
N CYS A 29 -2.25 -3.37 8.88
CA CYS A 29 -1.34 -2.54 8.08
C CYS A 29 -1.83 -1.10 7.86
N CYS A 30 -3.12 -0.80 8.08
CA CYS A 30 -3.71 0.53 8.00
C CYS A 30 -3.82 1.24 9.37
N THR A 31 -3.54 0.53 10.47
CA THR A 31 -3.77 0.99 11.85
C THR A 31 -2.56 0.79 12.76
N LEU A 32 -1.36 0.67 12.19
CA LEU A 32 -0.13 0.42 12.94
C LEU A 32 0.21 1.59 13.86
N LYS A 33 0.52 1.27 15.12
CA LYS A 33 0.86 2.29 16.10
C LYS A 33 2.26 2.85 15.88
N GLY A 34 2.40 4.17 15.98
CA GLY A 34 3.71 4.84 15.98
C GLY A 34 4.39 4.92 14.62
N THR A 35 3.64 4.77 13.53
CA THR A 35 4.16 4.89 12.17
C THR A 35 3.56 6.10 11.46
N LEU A 36 4.37 6.76 10.62
CA LEU A 36 3.83 7.57 9.53
C LEU A 36 2.93 6.67 8.67
N GLY A 37 1.91 7.23 8.04
CA GLY A 37 1.06 6.46 7.14
C GLY A 37 1.83 5.96 5.91
N ALA A 38 1.12 5.39 4.94
CA ALA A 38 1.78 4.85 3.76
C ALA A 38 2.54 5.95 3.00
N PRO A 39 3.74 5.65 2.43
CA PRO A 39 4.42 6.56 1.52
C PRO A 39 3.50 6.94 0.36
N VAL A 40 3.54 8.19 -0.08
CA VAL A 40 2.71 8.67 -1.19
C VAL A 40 3.57 9.49 -2.15
N LYS A 41 3.29 9.36 -3.45
CA LYS A 41 3.99 10.13 -4.49
C LYS A 41 3.30 11.46 -4.77
N ASP A 42 4.01 12.33 -5.46
CA ASP A 42 3.54 13.67 -5.83
C ASP A 42 2.34 13.56 -6.76
N GLU A 43 2.40 12.67 -7.75
CA GLU A 43 1.31 12.45 -8.70
C GLU A 43 0.07 11.83 -8.02
N GLU A 44 0.27 11.06 -6.95
CA GLU A 44 -0.83 10.50 -6.16
C GLU A 44 -1.45 11.54 -5.23
N ILE A 45 -0.64 12.47 -4.70
CA ILE A 45 -1.13 13.60 -3.89
C ILE A 45 -2.04 14.49 -4.74
N GLU A 46 -1.62 14.87 -5.94
CA GLU A 46 -2.40 15.71 -6.85
C GLU A 46 -3.76 15.06 -7.16
N VAL A 47 -3.77 13.77 -7.49
CA VAL A 47 -5.02 13.03 -7.74
C VAL A 47 -5.89 12.94 -6.49
N ILE A 48 -5.30 12.74 -5.31
CA ILE A 48 -6.06 12.69 -4.05
C ILE A 48 -6.67 14.06 -3.75
N GLU A 49 -5.95 15.16 -3.94
CA GLU A 49 -6.46 16.53 -3.73
C GLU A 49 -7.70 16.81 -4.58
N GLU A 50 -7.70 16.35 -5.84
CA GLU A 50 -8.83 16.56 -6.76
C GLU A 50 -10.09 15.78 -6.36
N ILE A 51 -9.95 14.58 -5.78
CA ILE A 51 -11.08 13.65 -5.59
C ILE A 51 -11.43 13.39 -4.12
N ILE A 52 -10.72 14.00 -3.15
CA ILE A 52 -10.94 13.74 -1.73
C ILE A 52 -12.37 14.07 -1.28
N GLU A 53 -13.00 15.07 -1.90
CA GLU A 53 -14.40 15.43 -1.61
C GLU A 53 -15.37 14.30 -1.97
N GLU A 54 -15.10 13.56 -3.06
CA GLU A 54 -15.96 12.44 -3.50
C GLU A 54 -15.95 11.26 -2.53
N VAL A 55 -14.88 11.12 -1.74
CA VAL A 55 -14.70 10.05 -0.74
C VAL A 55 -14.94 10.52 0.69
N SER A 56 -15.11 11.83 0.91
CA SER A 56 -15.23 12.44 2.24
C SER A 56 -16.32 11.82 3.12
N LYS A 57 -17.45 11.40 2.52
CA LYS A 57 -18.58 10.77 3.22
C LYS A 57 -18.25 9.39 3.80
N ASP A 58 -17.24 8.72 3.28
CA ASP A 58 -16.77 7.43 3.79
C ASP A 58 -15.69 7.60 4.86
N ILE A 59 -15.14 8.81 5.02
CA ILE A 59 -14.09 9.11 5.98
C ILE A 59 -14.73 9.49 7.33
N PRO A 60 -14.34 8.87 8.45
CA PRO A 60 -14.83 9.24 9.77
C PRO A 60 -14.53 10.70 10.12
N GLU A 61 -15.44 11.34 10.87
CA GLU A 61 -15.33 12.74 11.28
C GLU A 61 -13.97 13.07 11.94
N ARG A 62 -13.52 12.21 12.88
CA ARG A 62 -12.21 12.33 13.54
C ARG A 62 -11.03 12.43 12.55
N SER A 63 -11.13 11.76 11.41
CA SER A 63 -10.09 11.75 10.38
C SER A 63 -10.21 12.98 9.49
N MET A 64 -11.44 13.39 9.16
CA MET A 64 -11.70 14.65 8.46
C MET A 64 -11.20 15.86 9.23
N GLU A 65 -11.35 15.88 10.56
CA GLU A 65 -10.78 16.93 11.41
C GLU A 65 -9.25 17.05 11.25
N VAL A 66 -8.55 15.91 11.22
CA VAL A 66 -7.10 15.88 10.99
C VAL A 66 -6.76 16.38 9.59
N ILE A 67 -7.49 15.92 8.58
CA ILE A 67 -7.30 16.32 7.17
C ILE A 67 -7.48 17.83 7.02
N LEU A 68 -8.55 18.40 7.58
CA LEU A 68 -8.84 19.84 7.50
C LEU A 68 -7.80 20.69 8.25
N LYS A 69 -7.28 20.18 9.37
CA LYS A 69 -6.33 20.91 10.22
C LYS A 69 -4.88 20.82 9.76
N ARG A 70 -4.46 19.66 9.23
CA ARG A 70 -3.05 19.34 8.95
C ARG A 70 -2.79 18.92 7.50
N GLY A 71 -3.82 18.79 6.68
CA GLY A 71 -3.76 18.09 5.40
C GLY A 71 -3.85 16.58 5.57
N PHE A 72 -3.96 15.86 4.46
CA PHE A 72 -3.99 14.39 4.46
C PHE A 72 -2.62 13.74 4.32
N TRP A 73 -1.55 14.52 4.13
CA TRP A 73 -0.19 14.02 4.01
C TRP A 73 0.80 14.94 4.74
N GLU A 74 1.97 14.41 5.07
CA GLU A 74 3.09 15.16 5.61
C GLU A 74 4.43 14.73 4.99
N LYS A 75 5.41 15.64 5.01
CA LYS A 75 6.76 15.35 4.55
C LYS A 75 7.62 14.91 5.74
N SER A 76 8.32 13.79 5.59
CA SER A 76 9.33 13.34 6.55
C SER A 76 10.62 12.98 5.81
N GLY A 77 11.68 13.75 6.09
CA GLY A 77 12.93 13.69 5.32
C GLY A 77 12.71 14.06 3.85
N ARG A 78 13.06 13.15 2.94
CA ARG A 78 12.86 13.32 1.48
C ARG A 78 11.54 12.72 0.98
N ASN A 79 10.83 11.98 1.81
CA ASN A 79 9.63 11.24 1.43
C ASN A 79 8.37 11.95 1.95
N LYS A 80 7.24 11.64 1.33
CA LYS A 80 5.90 12.10 1.74
C LYS A 80 5.09 10.89 2.18
N TYR A 81 4.26 11.08 3.19
CA TYR A 81 3.49 10.02 3.81
C TYR A 81 2.07 10.51 4.06
N ILE A 82 1.10 9.59 3.98
CA ILE A 82 -0.27 9.88 4.42
C ILE A 82 -0.28 10.16 5.92
N ASN A 83 -1.04 11.17 6.35
CA ASN A 83 -1.19 11.52 7.75
C ASN A 83 -1.94 10.43 8.52
N THR A 84 -1.79 10.45 9.83
CA THR A 84 -2.48 9.53 10.73
C THR A 84 -3.26 10.26 11.82
N VAL A 85 -4.36 9.64 12.25
CA VAL A 85 -5.12 10.04 13.43
C VAL A 85 -4.42 9.50 14.67
N GLY A 86 -4.00 10.41 15.55
CA GLY A 86 -3.34 10.07 16.80
C GLY A 86 -2.01 9.31 16.65
N GLY A 87 -1.35 9.40 15.49
CA GLY A 87 -0.09 8.70 15.23
C GLY A 87 -0.22 7.22 14.88
N ASN A 88 -1.45 6.73 14.62
CA ASN A 88 -1.70 5.29 14.42
C ASN A 88 -2.53 4.97 13.16
N GLU A 89 -3.76 5.50 13.08
CA GLU A 89 -4.70 5.13 12.02
C GLU A 89 -4.51 6.04 10.80
N CYS A 90 -4.35 5.48 9.60
CA CYS A 90 -4.33 6.29 8.37
C CYS A 90 -5.63 7.12 8.26
N VAL A 91 -5.53 8.40 7.90
CA VAL A 91 -6.69 9.31 7.82
C VAL A 91 -7.78 8.87 6.84
N PHE A 92 -7.48 7.94 5.93
CA PHE A 92 -8.47 7.41 4.97
C PHE A 92 -9.11 6.10 5.42
N VAL A 93 -8.88 5.68 6.66
CA VAL A 93 -9.47 4.47 7.21
C VAL A 93 -10.90 4.72 7.67
N TYR A 94 -11.77 3.79 7.33
CA TYR A 94 -13.06 3.59 7.98
C TYR A 94 -13.15 2.15 8.49
N ILE A 95 -14.03 1.92 9.48
CA ILE A 95 -14.24 0.60 10.04
C ILE A 95 -15.55 0.04 9.53
N GLU A 96 -15.50 -1.16 8.98
CA GLU A 96 -16.68 -1.93 8.56
C GLU A 96 -16.55 -3.34 9.12
N GLU A 97 -17.56 -3.79 9.87
CA GLU A 97 -17.57 -5.11 10.53
C GLU A 97 -16.31 -5.38 11.39
N GLY A 98 -15.79 -4.32 12.02
CA GLY A 98 -14.59 -4.39 12.84
C GLY A 98 -13.28 -4.56 12.05
N ILE A 99 -13.30 -4.37 10.72
CA ILE A 99 -12.12 -4.42 9.85
C ILE A 99 -11.81 -3.00 9.36
N ALA A 100 -10.56 -2.57 9.50
CA ALA A 100 -10.08 -1.33 8.91
C ALA A 100 -9.98 -1.45 7.38
N LYS A 101 -10.68 -0.55 6.68
CA LYS A 101 -10.75 -0.48 5.21
C LYS A 101 -10.44 0.94 4.73
N CYS A 102 -10.05 1.08 3.47
CA CYS A 102 -9.68 2.36 2.88
C CYS A 102 -10.85 2.98 2.10
N ALA A 103 -11.16 4.25 2.39
CA ALA A 103 -12.24 5.01 1.73
C ALA A 103 -12.06 5.09 0.20
N PHE A 104 -10.84 5.34 -0.28
CA PHE A 104 -10.55 5.34 -1.73
C PHE A 104 -10.78 3.98 -2.37
N GLN A 105 -10.34 2.90 -1.71
CA GLN A 105 -10.54 1.55 -2.25
C GLN A 105 -12.03 1.21 -2.37
N LYS A 106 -12.84 1.65 -1.39
CA LYS A 106 -14.30 1.51 -1.43
C LYS A 106 -14.88 2.27 -2.63
N ALA A 107 -14.57 3.55 -2.75
CA ALA A 107 -15.07 4.40 -3.82
C ALA A 107 -14.68 3.90 -5.22
N TYR A 108 -13.47 3.37 -5.38
CA TYR A 108 -13.02 2.71 -6.60
C TYR A 108 -13.83 1.45 -6.91
N ASN A 109 -14.03 0.57 -5.92
CA ASN A 109 -14.81 -0.65 -6.10
C ASN A 109 -16.28 -0.37 -6.46
N GLU A 110 -16.81 0.76 -5.99
CA GLU A 110 -18.16 1.25 -6.31
C GLU A 110 -18.22 2.02 -7.65
N GLY A 111 -17.07 2.23 -8.31
CA GLY A 111 -16.99 2.94 -9.59
C GLY A 111 -17.18 4.46 -9.49
N ARG A 112 -17.12 5.04 -8.28
CA ARG A 112 -17.23 6.50 -8.08
C ARG A 112 -15.99 7.24 -8.57
N ILE A 113 -14.81 6.66 -8.32
CA ILE A 113 -13.52 7.24 -8.70
C ILE A 113 -12.67 6.22 -9.47
N LYS A 114 -11.68 6.72 -10.22
CA LYS A 114 -10.71 5.87 -10.95
C LYS A 114 -9.44 5.57 -10.16
N PHE A 115 -9.19 6.33 -9.09
CA PHE A 115 -8.05 6.12 -8.21
C PHE A 115 -8.39 5.08 -7.14
N LYS A 116 -7.63 3.98 -7.09
CA LYS A 116 -7.90 2.85 -6.19
C LYS A 116 -7.43 3.13 -4.76
N LYS A 117 -6.12 3.30 -4.59
CA LYS A 117 -5.42 3.71 -3.36
C LYS A 117 -3.95 3.94 -3.70
N PRO A 118 -3.16 4.57 -2.80
CA PRO A 118 -1.74 4.73 -3.02
C PRO A 118 -1.06 3.40 -3.35
N VAL A 119 -0.15 3.40 -4.31
CA VAL A 119 0.53 2.21 -4.81
C VAL A 119 1.35 1.51 -3.73
N SER A 120 1.90 2.27 -2.79
CA SER A 120 2.58 1.73 -1.60
C SER A 120 1.66 0.90 -0.70
N CYS A 121 0.35 1.18 -0.67
CA CYS A 121 -0.66 0.39 0.03
C CYS A 121 -1.07 -0.86 -0.74
N GLU A 122 -0.91 -0.89 -2.07
CA GLU A 122 -1.21 -2.08 -2.89
C GLU A 122 -0.02 -3.03 -2.94
N LEU A 123 1.19 -2.47 -2.91
CA LEU A 123 2.43 -3.22 -2.89
C LEU A 123 2.68 -3.92 -1.56
N TYR A 124 1.98 -3.58 -0.47
CA TYR A 124 2.20 -4.23 0.83
C TYR A 124 1.92 -5.75 0.74
N PRO A 125 2.83 -6.64 1.19
CA PRO A 125 3.92 -6.41 2.16
C PRO A 125 5.28 -5.98 1.58
N ILE A 126 5.35 -5.53 0.34
CA ILE A 126 6.59 -4.96 -0.24
C ILE A 126 6.73 -3.49 0.16
N ARG A 127 7.93 -3.12 0.62
CA ARG A 127 8.38 -1.73 0.79
C ARG A 127 9.50 -1.41 -0.19
N VAL A 128 9.42 -0.23 -0.80
CA VAL A 128 10.38 0.23 -1.80
C VAL A 128 11.35 1.21 -1.16
N SER A 129 12.63 0.86 -1.17
CA SER A 129 13.72 1.77 -0.83
C SER A 129 14.33 2.31 -2.11
N ILE A 130 14.55 3.62 -2.19
CA ILE A 130 15.17 4.26 -3.36
C ILE A 130 16.63 4.59 -3.03
N SER A 131 17.56 4.13 -3.87
CA SER A 131 18.98 4.41 -3.77
C SER A 131 19.51 4.82 -5.15
N GLY A 132 19.71 6.12 -5.36
CA GLY A 132 20.04 6.65 -6.68
C GLY A 132 18.92 6.35 -7.69
N ASP A 133 19.29 5.73 -8.81
CA ASP A 133 18.34 5.27 -9.84
C ASP A 133 17.84 3.83 -9.62
N THR A 134 18.07 3.26 -8.43
CA THR A 134 17.69 1.88 -8.11
C THR A 134 16.55 1.84 -7.11
N ASN A 135 15.48 1.12 -7.45
CA ASN A 135 14.40 0.75 -6.54
C ASN A 135 14.69 -0.64 -5.95
N ILE A 136 14.72 -0.75 -4.63
CA ILE A 136 14.95 -2.00 -3.92
C ILE A 136 13.64 -2.42 -3.26
N LEU A 137 13.07 -3.53 -3.72
CA LEU A 137 11.82 -4.11 -3.24
C LEU A 137 12.14 -5.10 -2.12
N LYS A 138 11.71 -4.77 -0.91
CA LYS A 138 11.96 -5.56 0.30
C LYS A 138 10.67 -6.08 0.89
N TYR A 139 10.71 -7.30 1.43
CA TYR A 139 9.60 -7.85 2.19
C TYR A 139 9.57 -7.24 3.59
N ASP A 140 8.44 -6.66 3.97
CA ASP A 140 8.22 -6.04 5.27
C ASP A 140 7.47 -7.03 6.18
N TYR A 141 8.18 -7.56 7.17
CA TYR A 141 7.57 -8.46 8.14
C TYR A 141 6.80 -7.67 9.19
N LEU A 142 5.51 -7.94 9.28
CA LEU A 142 4.65 -7.48 10.36
C LEU A 142 4.06 -8.68 11.09
N LYS A 143 4.12 -8.66 12.42
CA LYS A 143 3.66 -9.78 13.27
C LYS A 143 2.17 -10.07 13.06
N GLU A 144 1.36 -9.03 12.91
CA GLU A 144 -0.06 -9.10 12.64
C GLU A 144 -0.39 -9.76 11.28
N CYS A 145 0.60 -9.91 10.39
CA CYS A 145 0.48 -10.62 9.13
C CYS A 145 0.89 -12.09 9.20
N GLU A 146 1.23 -12.65 10.37
CA GLU A 146 1.43 -14.11 10.53
C GLU A 146 0.29 -14.95 9.95
N PRO A 147 -1.00 -14.60 10.11
CA PRO A 147 -2.09 -15.34 9.47
C PRO A 147 -2.03 -15.33 7.95
N ALA A 148 -1.49 -14.27 7.34
CA ALA A 148 -1.33 -14.17 5.89
C ALA A 148 -0.21 -15.08 5.35
N LEU A 149 0.79 -15.40 6.18
CA LEU A 149 1.83 -16.38 5.83
C LEU A 149 1.26 -17.79 5.78
N ILE A 150 0.44 -18.16 6.75
CA ILE A 150 -0.25 -19.46 6.78
C ILE A 150 -1.15 -19.59 5.56
N LYS A 151 -2.00 -18.60 5.32
CA LYS A 151 -2.89 -18.58 4.15
C LYS A 151 -2.12 -18.63 2.83
N GLY A 152 -0.97 -17.95 2.74
CA GLY A 152 -0.13 -18.00 1.55
C GLY A 152 0.39 -19.41 1.24
N ILE A 153 0.65 -20.24 2.26
CA ILE A 153 1.04 -21.65 2.08
C ILE A 153 -0.17 -22.46 1.58
N GLU A 154 -1.34 -22.24 2.16
CA GLU A 154 -2.59 -22.93 1.78
C GLU A 154 -2.99 -22.62 0.33
N GLU A 155 -2.86 -21.36 -0.10
CA GLU A 155 -3.16 -20.88 -1.45
C GLU A 155 -1.99 -21.01 -2.44
N ASP A 156 -0.86 -21.60 -1.99
CA ASP A 156 0.40 -21.72 -2.74
C ASP A 156 0.90 -20.41 -3.40
N THR A 157 0.57 -19.25 -2.83
CA THR A 157 0.83 -17.93 -3.42
C THR A 157 2.03 -17.26 -2.77
N THR A 158 2.98 -16.79 -3.58
CA THR A 158 4.14 -16.00 -3.12
C THR A 158 3.82 -14.49 -3.01
N VAL A 159 4.65 -13.74 -2.29
CA VAL A 159 4.51 -12.27 -2.15
C VAL A 159 4.42 -11.58 -3.52
N ILE A 160 5.35 -11.87 -4.44
CA ILE A 160 5.35 -11.23 -5.77
C ILE A 160 4.10 -11.55 -6.59
N GLU A 161 3.55 -12.76 -6.47
CA GLU A 161 2.30 -13.15 -7.13
C GLU A 161 1.10 -12.42 -6.51
N PHE A 162 1.05 -12.35 -5.18
CA PHE A 162 -0.01 -11.64 -4.46
C PHE A 162 -0.11 -10.16 -4.87
N VAL A 163 1.03 -9.49 -5.07
CA VAL A 163 1.07 -8.06 -5.43
C VAL A 163 1.19 -7.81 -6.94
N LYS A 164 0.97 -8.82 -7.79
CA LYS A 164 1.18 -8.74 -9.26
C LYS A 164 0.56 -7.49 -9.87
N GLU A 165 -0.71 -7.22 -9.59
CA GLU A 165 -1.41 -6.06 -10.15
C GLU A 165 -0.74 -4.73 -9.76
N ALA A 166 -0.30 -4.61 -8.51
CA ALA A 166 0.35 -3.41 -8.00
C ALA A 166 1.72 -3.19 -8.64
N VAL A 167 2.50 -4.27 -8.83
CA VAL A 167 3.80 -4.23 -9.51
C VAL A 167 3.63 -3.87 -10.98
N ILE A 168 2.65 -4.44 -11.67
CA ILE A 168 2.36 -4.12 -13.08
C ILE A 168 1.89 -2.67 -13.21
N ARG A 169 1.04 -2.19 -12.30
CA ARG A 169 0.58 -0.80 -12.30
C ARG A 169 1.72 0.19 -12.11
N GLU A 170 2.65 -0.14 -11.24
CA GLU A 170 3.76 0.73 -10.87
C GLU A 170 4.92 0.70 -11.87
N TYR A 171 5.30 -0.49 -12.34
CA TYR A 171 6.52 -0.71 -13.11
C TYR A 171 6.28 -1.27 -14.51
N GLY A 172 5.05 -1.69 -14.83
CA GLY A 172 4.68 -2.30 -16.09
C GLY A 172 4.88 -3.82 -16.14
N GLU A 173 4.17 -4.45 -17.06
CA GLU A 173 4.17 -5.91 -17.26
C GLU A 173 5.57 -6.49 -17.54
N LYS A 174 6.34 -5.82 -18.43
CA LYS A 174 7.70 -6.25 -18.76
C LYS A 174 8.65 -6.33 -17.56
N VAL A 175 8.43 -5.47 -16.56
CA VAL A 175 9.23 -5.53 -15.32
C VAL A 175 8.80 -6.71 -14.47
N TYR A 176 7.49 -6.92 -14.30
CA TYR A 176 6.96 -8.06 -13.56
C TYR A 176 7.48 -9.39 -14.14
N ASP A 177 7.44 -9.54 -15.47
CA ASP A 177 7.96 -10.73 -16.15
C ASP A 177 9.44 -10.93 -15.88
N LYS A 178 10.26 -9.87 -15.97
CA LYS A 178 11.69 -9.94 -15.66
C LYS A 178 11.97 -10.34 -14.20
N ILE A 179 11.19 -9.82 -13.24
CA ILE A 179 11.33 -10.17 -11.83
C ILE A 179 11.00 -11.65 -11.62
N THR A 180 9.95 -12.15 -12.27
CA THR A 180 9.46 -13.52 -12.07
C THR A 180 10.18 -14.58 -12.89
N ASP A 181 10.80 -14.23 -14.02
CA ASP A 181 11.62 -15.17 -14.80
C ASP A 181 12.82 -15.70 -14.01
N GLY A 182 13.35 -14.90 -13.06
CA GLY A 182 14.39 -15.34 -12.13
C GLY A 182 13.99 -16.46 -11.17
N LYS A 183 12.68 -16.75 -11.02
CA LYS A 183 12.19 -17.88 -10.21
C LYS A 183 12.39 -19.25 -10.87
N LYS A 184 12.72 -19.30 -12.16
CA LYS A 184 12.72 -20.54 -12.95
C LYS A 184 14.00 -21.39 -12.82
N ASN A 185 14.94 -21.02 -11.95
CA ASN A 185 16.18 -21.78 -11.72
C ASN A 185 16.27 -22.30 -10.28
#